data_AF-A0A0C2MRC8-F1
#
_entry.id   AF-A0A0C2MRC8-F1
#
_cell.length_a   1.000
_cell.length_b   1.000
_cell.length_c   1.000
_cell.angle_alpha   90.00
_cell.angle_beta   90.00
_cell.angle_gamma   90.00
#
_symmetry.space_group_name_H-M   'P 1'
#
loop_
_entity.id
_entity.type
_entity.pdbx_description
1 polymer ?
#
loop_
_entity_poly.entity_id
_entity_poly.type
_entity_poly.pdbx_seq_one_letter_code
_entity_poly.pdbx_strand_id
1 'polypeptide(L)'
;MTNIICKIQDQDNDIEIGQCNISFHPNSQTSINEYSIGYRFKFNKYTKYDLNEYFIDILVKSSNLKYVRLRLEAISIQFKCFNRICQYNNNMALQYFQSDAIELLFPCENDGNYYLNTTNICPLFTTAVSFFSYKAEKTESQASWYVIIILIISCTFIAVVIFVSICRITHPDKKSLEIMIEQD
;
A
#
# COMPACT_ATOMS: atom_id res chain seq x y z
N MET A 1 -4.81 -4.39 -11.04
CA MET A 1 -3.46 -4.87 -11.38
C MET A 1 -2.64 -3.68 -11.83
N THR A 2 -1.43 -3.53 -11.31
CA THR A 2 -0.51 -2.43 -11.64
C THR A 2 0.68 -3.01 -12.39
N ASN A 3 1.07 -2.37 -13.49
CA ASN A 3 2.24 -2.72 -14.29
C ASN A 3 3.12 -1.48 -14.43
N ILE A 4 4.42 -1.65 -14.22
CA ILE A 4 5.42 -0.57 -14.29
C ILE A 4 6.52 -1.06 -15.21
N ILE A 5 6.69 -0.36 -16.34
CA ILE A 5 7.70 -0.68 -17.35
C ILE A 5 8.63 0.50 -17.47
N CYS A 6 9.92 0.31 -17.16
CA CYS A 6 10.94 1.35 -17.23
C CYS A 6 12.03 0.98 -18.24
N LYS A 7 12.69 1.99 -18.81
CA LYS A 7 13.93 1.78 -19.55
C LYS A 7 15.10 1.76 -18.58
N ILE A 8 16.03 0.86 -18.82
CA ILE A 8 17.26 0.73 -18.06
C ILE A 8 18.42 0.90 -19.03
N GLN A 9 19.33 1.81 -18.71
CA GLN A 9 20.57 2.01 -19.45
C GLN A 9 21.74 1.71 -18.53
N ASP A 10 22.55 0.74 -18.94
CA ASP A 10 23.75 0.35 -18.24
C ASP A 10 24.97 1.03 -18.88
N GLN A 11 25.70 1.84 -18.11
CA GLN A 11 26.92 2.53 -18.51
C GLN A 11 28.09 2.05 -17.64
N ASP A 12 29.32 2.42 -17.96
CA ASP A 12 30.51 1.89 -17.28
C ASP A 12 30.39 1.91 -15.75
N ASN A 13 30.15 3.10 -15.18
CA ASN A 13 30.13 3.32 -13.73
C ASN A 13 28.73 3.49 -13.15
N ASP A 14 27.70 3.58 -13.99
CA ASP A 14 26.37 3.98 -13.57
C ASP A 14 25.28 3.13 -14.24
N ILE A 15 24.14 3.00 -13.57
CA ILE A 15 22.89 2.49 -14.13
C ILE A 15 21.85 3.58 -14.06
N GLU A 16 21.23 3.88 -15.20
CA GLU A 16 20.13 4.84 -15.29
C GLU A 16 18.80 4.09 -15.49
N ILE A 17 17.81 4.42 -14.66
CA ILE A 17 16.44 3.89 -14.74
C ILE A 17 15.50 5.08 -14.98
N GLY A 18 14.70 5.05 -16.03
CA GLY A 18 13.77 6.13 -16.29
C GLY A 18 12.84 5.88 -17.45
N GLN A 19 12.14 6.93 -17.88
CA GLN A 19 11.11 6.84 -18.94
C GLN A 19 10.10 5.72 -18.63
N CYS A 20 9.58 5.73 -17.40
CA CYS A 20 8.70 4.68 -16.91
C CYS A 20 7.27 4.91 -17.38
N ASN A 21 6.63 3.86 -17.88
CA ASN A 21 5.19 3.83 -18.15
C ASN A 21 4.52 2.99 -17.06
N ILE A 22 3.64 3.64 -16.31
CA ILE A 22 2.81 3.01 -15.28
C ILE A 22 1.41 2.86 -15.84
N SER A 23 0.91 1.63 -15.83
CA SER A 23 -0.49 1.34 -16.10
C SER A 23 -1.14 0.68 -14.89
N PHE A 24 -2.33 1.13 -14.53
CA PHE A 24 -3.11 0.47 -13.48
C PHE A 24 -4.60 0.47 -13.77
N HIS A 25 -5.25 -0.62 -13.37
CA HIS A 25 -6.71 -0.72 -13.31
C HIS A 25 -7.18 -0.42 -11.90
N PRO A 26 -7.82 0.74 -11.66
CA PRO A 26 -8.38 1.04 -10.34
C PRO A 26 -9.53 0.08 -10.01
N ASN A 27 -10.46 -0.15 -10.95
CA ASN A 27 -11.57 -1.10 -10.81
C ASN A 27 -11.68 -2.00 -12.06
N SER A 28 -12.37 -3.14 -11.94
CA SER A 28 -12.57 -4.09 -13.05
C SER A 28 -13.43 -3.56 -14.21
N GLN A 29 -14.18 -2.48 -13.98
CA GLN A 29 -15.10 -1.88 -14.94
C GLN A 29 -14.57 -0.56 -15.55
N THR A 30 -13.43 -0.05 -15.06
CA THR A 30 -12.86 1.21 -15.51
C THR A 30 -11.76 0.99 -16.53
N SER A 31 -11.57 1.94 -17.45
CA SER A 31 -10.44 1.95 -18.39
C SER A 31 -9.10 1.92 -17.67
N ILE A 32 -8.09 1.37 -18.34
CA ILE A 32 -6.69 1.45 -17.91
C ILE A 32 -6.29 2.92 -17.82
N ASN A 33 -5.75 3.33 -16.68
CA ASN A 33 -5.06 4.60 -16.59
C ASN A 33 -3.59 4.38 -16.90
N GLU A 34 -3.07 5.14 -17.86
CA GLU A 34 -1.67 5.09 -18.27
C GLU A 34 -1.00 6.43 -17.97
N TYR A 35 0.17 6.37 -17.35
CA TYR A 35 0.97 7.53 -17.01
C TYR A 35 2.41 7.28 -17.44
N SER A 36 2.99 8.25 -18.15
CA SER A 36 4.41 8.26 -18.46
C SER A 36 5.12 9.19 -17.49
N ILE A 37 6.27 8.75 -16.99
CA ILE A 37 7.11 9.45 -16.03
C ILE A 37 8.43 9.74 -16.72
N GLY A 38 8.73 11.03 -16.91
CA GLY A 38 9.96 11.49 -17.56
C GLY A 38 11.22 11.41 -16.69
N TYR A 39 11.07 11.24 -15.38
CA TYR A 39 12.19 11.18 -14.43
C TYR A 39 13.16 10.05 -14.72
N ARG A 40 14.43 10.31 -14.40
CA ARG A 40 15.54 9.39 -14.60
C ARG A 40 16.33 9.33 -13.30
N PHE A 41 16.47 8.14 -12.74
CA PHE A 41 17.27 7.87 -11.56
C PHE A 41 18.61 7.30 -12.01
N LYS A 42 19.70 7.91 -11.58
CA LYS A 42 21.05 7.47 -11.92
C LYS A 42 21.77 6.95 -10.68
N PHE A 43 22.11 5.68 -10.71
CA PHE A 43 22.76 4.95 -9.62
C PHE A 43 24.21 4.67 -9.97
N ASN A 44 25.13 5.03 -9.08
CA ASN A 44 26.54 4.71 -9.21
C ASN A 44 26.81 3.27 -8.76
N LYS A 45 27.47 2.48 -9.60
CA LYS A 45 27.76 1.06 -9.36
C LYS A 45 28.71 0.81 -8.19
N TYR A 46 29.47 1.81 -7.75
CA TYR A 46 30.36 1.69 -6.60
C TYR A 46 29.68 2.10 -5.28
N THR A 47 28.36 2.29 -5.31
CA THR A 47 27.56 2.67 -4.14
C THR A 47 26.51 1.60 -3.84
N LYS A 48 26.45 1.15 -2.59
CA LYS A 48 25.31 0.41 -2.05
C LYS A 48 24.24 1.40 -1.61
N TYR A 49 23.00 1.21 -2.04
CA TYR A 49 21.88 2.06 -1.67
C TYR A 49 20.98 1.31 -0.69
N ASP A 50 20.89 1.82 0.53
CA ASP A 50 19.97 1.32 1.55
C ASP A 50 18.87 2.38 1.76
N LEU A 51 17.73 2.16 1.11
CA LEU A 51 16.59 3.07 1.07
C LEU A 51 15.51 2.56 2.04
N ASN A 52 15.49 3.11 3.25
CA ASN A 52 14.45 2.83 4.23
C ASN A 52 13.30 3.84 4.04
N GLU A 53 12.07 3.33 3.93
CA GLU A 53 10.83 4.12 3.86
C GLU A 53 10.87 5.31 2.87
N TYR A 54 11.25 5.04 1.62
CA TYR A 54 11.35 6.09 0.60
C TYR A 54 10.01 6.26 -0.14
N PHE A 55 9.50 7.49 -0.19
CA PHE A 55 8.24 7.84 -0.85
C PHE A 55 8.50 8.74 -2.05
N ILE A 56 7.96 8.36 -3.21
CA ILE A 56 7.99 9.15 -4.43
C ILE A 56 6.54 9.53 -4.76
N ASP A 57 6.19 10.81 -4.67
CA ASP A 57 4.86 11.31 -5.02
C ASP A 57 4.89 11.96 -6.41
N ILE A 58 4.22 11.34 -7.36
CA ILE A 58 4.16 11.79 -8.74
C ILE A 58 2.81 12.47 -8.98
N LEU A 59 2.85 13.78 -9.17
CA LEU A 59 1.69 14.59 -9.53
C LEU A 59 1.31 14.30 -10.98
N VAL A 60 0.08 13.83 -11.17
CA VAL A 60 -0.48 13.53 -12.48
C VAL A 60 -1.20 14.78 -12.98
N LYS A 61 -0.87 15.24 -14.19
CA LYS A 61 -1.36 16.50 -14.78
C LYS A 61 -2.88 16.54 -15.11
N SER A 62 -3.67 15.59 -14.61
CA SER A 62 -5.12 15.50 -14.80
C SER A 62 -5.83 16.18 -13.62
N SER A 63 -6.40 17.36 -13.88
CA SER A 63 -7.21 18.22 -13.01
C SER A 63 -7.67 17.61 -11.66
N ASN A 64 -7.41 18.35 -10.58
CA ASN A 64 -7.77 18.11 -9.17
C ASN A 64 -6.88 17.09 -8.43
N LEU A 65 -5.76 17.56 -7.86
CA LEU A 65 -5.03 16.95 -6.72
C LEU A 65 -4.73 15.43 -6.79
N LYS A 66 -4.75 14.81 -7.97
CA LYS A 66 -4.45 13.40 -8.15
C LYS A 66 -2.95 13.20 -8.24
N TYR A 67 -2.42 12.33 -7.38
CA TYR A 67 -1.04 11.89 -7.42
C TYR A 67 -0.98 10.36 -7.40
N VAL A 68 0.05 9.82 -8.03
CA VAL A 68 0.47 8.44 -7.87
C VAL A 68 1.57 8.44 -6.83
N ARG A 69 1.30 7.86 -5.66
CA ARG A 69 2.30 7.63 -4.61
C ARG A 69 2.93 6.27 -4.81
N LEU A 70 4.23 6.26 -5.06
CA LEU A 70 5.05 5.05 -5.06
C LEU A 70 5.75 4.97 -3.70
N ARG A 71 5.43 3.92 -2.94
CA ARG A 71 6.10 3.62 -1.68
C ARG A 71 7.13 2.53 -1.90
N LEU A 72 8.38 2.86 -1.65
CA LEU A 72 9.53 1.94 -1.70
C LEU A 72 9.91 1.59 -0.26
N GLU A 73 9.50 0.41 0.21
CA GLU A 73 9.82 -0.08 1.55
C GLU A 73 11.03 -1.00 1.53
N ALA A 74 12.02 -0.72 2.40
CA ALA A 74 13.18 -1.57 2.66
C ALA A 74 13.93 -2.03 1.40
N ILE A 75 14.19 -1.10 0.47
CA ILE A 75 14.91 -1.41 -0.75
C ILE A 75 16.42 -1.33 -0.49
N SER A 76 17.13 -2.42 -0.75
CA SER A 76 18.59 -2.43 -0.80
C SER A 76 19.04 -2.76 -2.23
N ILE A 77 19.72 -1.80 -2.86
CA ILE A 77 20.33 -1.97 -4.19
C ILE A 77 21.84 -2.13 -3.98
N GLN A 78 22.35 -3.28 -4.40
CA GLN A 78 23.75 -3.63 -4.25
C GLN A 78 24.32 -4.10 -5.58
N PHE A 79 25.43 -3.50 -5.98
CA PHE A 79 26.20 -3.90 -7.15
C PHE A 79 27.38 -4.79 -6.77
N LYS A 80 28.09 -5.30 -7.77
CA LYS A 80 29.17 -6.30 -7.60
C LYS A 80 30.24 -5.91 -6.61
N CYS A 81 30.64 -4.65 -6.64
CA CYS A 81 31.64 -4.10 -5.75
C CYS A 81 31.21 -2.68 -5.41
N PHE A 82 31.30 -2.31 -4.15
CA PHE A 82 31.02 -0.95 -3.71
C PHE A 82 32.03 -0.52 -2.65
N ASN A 83 32.33 0.78 -2.62
CA ASN A 83 33.18 1.42 -1.62
C ASN A 83 32.44 2.57 -0.90
N ARG A 84 31.16 2.75 -1.21
CA ARG A 84 30.29 3.75 -0.62
C ARG A 84 28.96 3.13 -0.25
N ILE A 85 28.34 3.65 0.81
CA ILE A 85 26.97 3.34 1.20
C ILE A 85 26.19 4.64 1.24
N CYS A 86 25.12 4.69 0.46
CA CYS A 86 24.08 5.70 0.50
C CYS A 86 22.98 5.19 1.43
N GLN A 87 22.89 5.77 2.63
CA GLN A 87 21.82 5.47 3.57
C GLN A 87 20.79 6.59 3.53
N TYR A 88 19.58 6.26 3.08
CA TYR A 88 18.46 7.16 3.21
C TYR A 88 17.80 6.91 4.56
N ASN A 89 18.07 7.79 5.52
CA ASN A 89 17.52 7.72 6.88
C ASN A 89 16.63 8.92 7.20
N ASN A 90 16.28 9.71 6.19
CA ASN A 90 15.53 10.93 6.38
C ASN A 90 14.05 10.59 6.59
N ASN A 91 13.50 11.09 7.69
CA ASN A 91 12.07 11.01 7.98
C ASN A 91 11.29 11.77 6.90
N MET A 92 10.73 11.04 5.95
CA MET A 92 9.56 11.42 5.14
C MET A 92 9.62 12.80 4.47
N ALA A 93 10.71 13.16 3.79
CA ALA A 93 10.64 14.27 2.84
C ALA A 93 9.90 13.81 1.59
N LEU A 94 8.62 14.16 1.48
CA LEU A 94 7.84 13.93 0.25
C LEU A 94 8.47 14.73 -0.89
N GLN A 95 9.01 14.03 -1.88
CA GLN A 95 9.40 14.66 -3.14
C GLN A 95 8.21 14.65 -4.10
N TYR A 96 7.78 15.85 -4.47
CA TYR A 96 6.71 16.07 -5.44
C TYR A 96 7.30 16.23 -6.82
N PHE A 97 6.81 15.43 -7.74
CA PHE A 97 7.33 15.33 -9.08
C PHE A 97 6.24 15.61 -10.10
N GLN A 98 6.49 16.51 -11.06
CA GLN A 98 5.57 16.72 -12.18
C GLN A 98 5.78 15.62 -13.22
N SER A 99 4.74 14.88 -13.62
CA SER A 99 4.85 13.74 -14.54
C SER A 99 5.66 13.99 -15.82
N ASP A 100 5.62 15.23 -16.32
CA ASP A 100 6.26 15.71 -17.54
C ASP A 100 7.68 16.24 -17.35
N ALA A 101 8.21 16.27 -16.13
CA ALA A 101 9.59 16.63 -15.88
C ALA A 101 10.55 15.51 -16.29
N ILE A 102 11.71 15.91 -16.83
CA ILE A 102 12.76 15.04 -17.38
C ILE A 102 14.01 15.08 -16.48
N GLU A 103 13.79 15.37 -15.19
CA GLU A 103 14.85 15.61 -14.25
C GLU A 103 15.67 14.34 -13.99
N LEU A 104 16.99 14.52 -13.91
CA LEU A 104 17.94 13.48 -13.56
C LEU A 104 18.20 13.54 -12.06
N LEU A 105 17.84 12.49 -11.35
CA LEU A 105 17.98 12.37 -9.91
C LEU A 105 19.13 11.43 -9.56
N PHE A 106 20.00 11.90 -8.67
CA PHE A 106 21.12 11.16 -8.11
C PHE A 106 20.80 10.88 -6.64
N PRO A 107 20.43 9.64 -6.27
CA PRO A 107 20.17 9.31 -4.88
C PRO A 107 21.41 9.58 -4.02
N CYS A 108 21.24 10.23 -2.87
CA CYS A 108 22.29 10.72 -1.98
C CYS A 108 23.15 11.92 -2.44
N GLU A 109 22.98 12.46 -3.65
CA GLU A 109 23.66 13.71 -4.04
C GLU A 109 22.74 14.92 -3.92
N ASN A 110 21.48 14.77 -4.31
CA ASN A 110 20.54 15.90 -4.45
C ASN A 110 19.57 16.07 -3.25
N ASP A 111 19.58 15.16 -2.28
CA ASP A 111 18.60 15.03 -1.21
C ASP A 111 19.16 15.35 0.19
N GLY A 112 20.39 15.84 0.27
CA GLY A 112 21.05 16.22 1.52
C GLY A 112 21.46 15.03 2.40
N ASN A 113 21.44 13.81 1.86
CA ASN A 113 21.95 12.64 2.55
C ASN A 113 23.48 12.53 2.44
N TYR A 114 24.07 11.72 3.31
CA TYR A 114 25.52 11.57 3.41
C TYR A 114 25.96 10.20 2.91
N TYR A 115 27.04 10.18 2.14
CA TYR A 115 27.76 8.95 1.83
C TYR A 115 28.56 8.50 3.04
N LEU A 116 28.37 7.24 3.44
CA LEU A 116 29.29 6.56 4.32
C LEU A 116 30.35 5.88 3.46
N ASN A 117 31.62 6.28 3.63
CA ASN A 117 32.73 5.57 3.03
C ASN A 117 32.87 4.20 3.71
N THR A 118 33.10 3.17 2.90
CA THR A 118 33.40 1.83 3.39
C THR A 118 34.67 1.32 2.71
N THR A 119 35.26 0.25 3.23
CA THR A 119 36.27 -0.50 2.49
C THR A 119 35.66 -1.03 1.20
N ASN A 120 36.49 -1.33 0.20
CA ASN A 120 36.00 -1.93 -1.04
C ASN A 120 35.45 -3.34 -0.71
N ILE A 121 34.13 -3.46 -0.74
CA ILE A 121 33.42 -4.72 -0.50
C ILE A 121 32.96 -5.22 -1.86
N CYS A 122 33.53 -6.34 -2.29
CA CYS A 122 33.07 -7.13 -3.43
C CYS A 122 32.44 -8.41 -2.88
N PRO A 123 31.17 -8.37 -2.43
CA PRO A 123 30.54 -9.57 -1.93
C PRO A 123 30.44 -10.59 -3.05
N LEU A 124 30.70 -11.86 -2.72
CA LEU A 124 30.34 -12.96 -3.60
C LEU A 124 28.83 -12.88 -3.78
N PHE A 125 28.38 -12.57 -5.00
CA PHE A 125 26.97 -12.64 -5.36
C PHE A 125 26.53 -14.08 -5.18
N THR A 126 25.92 -14.37 -4.03
CA THR A 126 24.97 -15.47 -3.97
C THR A 126 23.78 -15.00 -4.78
N THR A 127 23.52 -15.66 -5.90
CA THR A 127 22.36 -15.44 -6.77
C THR A 127 21.04 -15.83 -6.08
N ALA A 128 20.92 -15.58 -4.77
CA ALA A 128 19.66 -15.55 -4.09
C ALA A 128 19.05 -14.19 -4.41
N VAL A 129 18.44 -14.08 -5.60
CA VAL A 129 17.35 -13.11 -5.77
C VAL A 129 16.23 -13.63 -4.88
N SER A 130 16.32 -13.35 -3.59
CA SER A 130 15.14 -13.37 -2.76
C SER A 130 14.32 -12.20 -3.25
N PHE A 131 13.50 -12.46 -4.27
CA PHE A 131 12.21 -11.79 -4.31
C PHE A 131 11.68 -12.02 -2.91
N PHE A 132 11.73 -10.98 -2.08
CA PHE A 132 10.75 -10.81 -1.05
C PHE A 132 9.46 -10.82 -1.82
N SER A 133 8.93 -12.03 -2.06
CA SER A 133 7.53 -12.28 -2.13
C SER A 133 7.07 -11.69 -0.83
N TYR A 134 6.72 -10.40 -0.91
CA TYR A 134 5.83 -9.78 0.02
C TYR A 134 4.67 -10.77 -0.05
N LYS A 135 4.65 -11.72 0.89
CA LYS A 135 3.41 -12.33 1.30
C LYS A 135 2.62 -11.07 1.54
N ALA A 136 1.71 -10.75 0.62
CA ALA A 136 0.63 -9.86 0.90
C ALA A 136 0.07 -10.49 2.16
N GLU A 137 0.50 -9.95 3.30
CA GLU A 137 -0.05 -10.26 4.59
C GLU A 137 -1.45 -9.83 4.35
N LYS A 138 -2.25 -10.84 4.00
CA LYS A 138 -3.64 -10.70 3.60
C LYS A 138 -4.16 -10.02 4.81
N THR A 139 -4.33 -8.70 4.72
CA THR A 139 -4.89 -7.88 5.77
C THR A 139 -6.30 -8.39 5.76
N GLU A 140 -6.48 -9.46 6.51
CA GLU A 140 -7.69 -10.25 6.58
C GLU A 140 -8.63 -9.27 7.22
N SER A 141 -9.38 -8.63 6.32
CA SER A 141 -10.15 -7.45 6.60
C SER A 141 -10.89 -7.70 7.90
N GLN A 142 -10.50 -6.99 8.97
CA GLN A 142 -11.20 -7.04 10.25
C GLN A 142 -12.68 -6.63 10.08
N ALA A 143 -13.08 -6.10 8.92
CA ALA A 143 -14.48 -5.89 8.59
C ALA A 143 -15.25 -7.20 8.32
N SER A 144 -14.61 -8.31 7.94
CA SER A 144 -15.31 -9.54 7.55
C SER A 144 -15.98 -10.26 8.73
N TRP A 145 -15.34 -10.32 9.89
CA TRP A 145 -15.93 -11.01 11.06
C TRP A 145 -17.04 -10.17 11.71
N TYR A 146 -16.93 -8.84 11.65
CA TYR A 146 -17.96 -7.94 12.17
C TYR A 146 -19.29 -8.05 11.41
N VAL A 147 -19.23 -8.19 10.07
CA VAL A 147 -20.44 -8.45 9.25
C VAL A 147 -21.11 -9.77 9.63
N ILE A 148 -20.32 -10.82 9.88
CA ILE A 148 -20.84 -12.12 10.33
C ILE A 148 -21.53 -11.99 11.70
N ILE A 149 -20.92 -11.25 12.65
CA ILE A 149 -21.52 -11.00 13.96
C ILE A 149 -22.84 -10.22 13.85
N ILE A 150 -22.89 -9.17 13.03
CA ILE A 150 -24.14 -8.40 12.80
C ILE A 150 -25.23 -9.32 12.24
N LEU A 151 -24.91 -10.18 11.28
CA LEU A 151 -25.87 -11.12 10.71
C LEU A 151 -26.40 -12.09 11.78
N ILE A 152 -25.54 -12.64 12.63
CA ILE A 152 -25.94 -13.54 13.73
C ILE A 152 -26.87 -12.82 14.71
N ILE A 153 -26.52 -11.60 15.14
CA ILE A 153 -27.35 -10.80 16.06
C ILE A 153 -28.72 -10.46 15.42
N SER A 154 -28.74 -10.14 14.13
CA SER A 154 -29.99 -9.84 13.44
C SER A 154 -30.92 -11.07 13.34
N CYS A 155 -30.35 -12.25 13.04
CA CYS A 155 -31.10 -13.50 12.96
C CYS A 155 -31.66 -13.93 14.31
N THR A 156 -30.89 -13.78 15.40
CA THR A 156 -31.37 -14.13 16.74
C THR A 156 -32.49 -13.21 17.20
N PHE A 157 -32.40 -11.90 16.92
CA PHE A 157 -33.46 -10.95 17.24
C PHE A 157 -34.76 -11.28 16.51
N ILE A 158 -34.70 -11.60 15.21
CA ILE A 158 -35.87 -12.00 14.42
C ILE A 158 -36.51 -13.26 15.00
N ALA A 159 -35.71 -14.27 15.37
CA ALA A 159 -36.22 -15.50 15.96
C ALA A 159 -36.95 -15.27 17.29
N VAL A 160 -36.43 -14.39 18.16
CA VAL A 160 -37.07 -14.02 19.42
C VAL A 160 -38.39 -13.29 19.19
N VAL A 161 -38.45 -12.35 18.23
CA VAL A 161 -39.69 -11.64 17.89
C VAL A 161 -40.77 -12.61 17.38
N ILE A 162 -40.39 -13.56 16.53
CA ILE A 162 -41.30 -14.60 16.03
C ILE A 162 -41.80 -15.46 17.22
N PHE A 163 -40.90 -15.88 18.11
CA PHE A 163 -41.25 -16.69 19.27
C PHE A 163 -42.24 -15.97 20.20
N VAL A 164 -41.98 -14.71 20.57
CA VAL A 164 -42.88 -13.90 21.40
C VAL A 164 -44.23 -13.70 20.72
N SER A 165 -44.25 -13.48 19.40
CA SER A 165 -45.48 -13.34 18.64
C SER A 165 -46.33 -14.61 18.66
N ILE A 166 -45.69 -15.78 18.47
CA ILE A 166 -46.36 -17.08 18.60
C ILE A 166 -46.90 -17.28 20.02
N CYS A 167 -46.11 -16.99 21.06
CA CYS A 167 -46.56 -17.10 22.45
C CYS A 167 -47.78 -16.24 22.76
N ARG A 168 -47.83 -14.99 22.25
CA ARG A 168 -49.00 -14.12 22.41
C ARG A 168 -50.25 -14.64 21.71
N ILE A 169 -50.08 -15.31 20.57
CA ILE A 169 -51.20 -15.90 19.82
C ILE A 169 -51.70 -17.18 20.52
N THR A 170 -50.79 -18.01 21.04
CA THR A 170 -51.16 -19.28 21.69
C THR A 170 -51.67 -19.10 23.12
N HIS A 171 -51.23 -18.06 23.80
CA HIS A 171 -51.75 -17.64 25.10
C HIS A 171 -52.42 -16.26 24.97
N PRO A 172 -53.60 -16.18 24.35
CA PRO A 172 -54.39 -14.96 24.43
C PRO A 172 -54.62 -14.69 25.92
N ASP A 173 -54.18 -13.51 26.39
CA ASP A 173 -54.30 -13.11 27.79
C ASP A 173 -55.67 -13.52 28.29
N LYS A 174 -55.70 -14.46 29.25
CA LYS A 174 -56.91 -14.75 30.00
C LYS A 174 -57.25 -13.43 30.68
N LYS A 175 -58.20 -12.69 30.11
CA LYS A 175 -58.76 -11.48 30.71
C LYS A 175 -58.96 -11.78 32.18
N SER A 176 -58.23 -11.05 33.01
CA SER A 176 -58.33 -11.12 34.45
C SER A 176 -59.81 -11.02 34.80
N LEU A 177 -60.33 -12.06 35.42
CA LEU A 177 -61.68 -12.12 35.95
C LEU A 177 -61.81 -10.95 36.94
N GLU A 178 -62.57 -9.91 36.57
CA GLU A 178 -62.90 -8.83 37.49
C GLU A 178 -63.67 -9.46 38.66
N ILE A 179 -63.04 -9.51 39.83
CA ILE A 179 -63.71 -9.85 41.08
C ILE A 179 -64.47 -8.60 41.49
N MET A 180 -65.79 -8.59 41.23
CA MET A 180 -66.73 -7.67 41.89
C MET A 180 -66.67 -7.95 43.40
N ILE A 181 -66.04 -7.04 44.15
CA ILE A 181 -66.18 -6.98 45.60
C ILE A 181 -67.42 -6.13 45.86
N GLU A 182 -68.50 -6.80 46.23
CA GLU A 182 -69.71 -6.21 46.79
C GLU A 182 -69.42 -5.87 48.26
N GLN A 183 -69.42 -4.58 48.60
CA GLN A 183 -69.34 -4.08 49.98
C GLN A 183 -70.75 -3.73 50.47
N ASP A 184 -71.21 -4.48 51.47
CA ASP A 184 -72.24 -4.07 52.44
C ASP A 184 -71.56 -3.40 53.66
#